data_AF-W0Q5R3-F1
#
_entry.id   AF-W0Q5R3-F1
#
_cell.length_a   1.000
_cell.length_b   1.000
_cell.length_c   1.000
_cell.angle_alpha   90.00
_cell.angle_beta   90.00
_cell.angle_gamma   90.00
#
_symmetry.space_group_name_H-M   'P 1'
#
loop_
_entity.id
_entity.type
_entity.pdbx_description
1 polymer ?
#
loop_
_entity_poly.entity_id
_entity_poly.type
_entity_poly.pdbx_seq_one_letter_code
_entity_poly.pdbx_strand_id
1 'polypeptide(L)'
;MKGCFSAGDTLEEAFNNAKEAILFHIETLIEDGEVIPQPTALENHKNNPEYKDFIFALVDVDLTHLMGKTEKINVTLPSLLIRRIDEFVAKNPVYKTRSGFLAQVASERILTNY
;
A
#
# COMPACT_ATOMS: atom_id res chain seq x y z
N MET A 1 1.12 -3.55 12.02
CA MET A 1 0.26 -4.72 11.76
C MET A 1 0.37 -5.66 12.94
N LYS A 2 -0.63 -5.72 13.83
CA LYS A 2 -0.59 -6.58 15.02
C LYS A 2 -1.02 -7.99 14.61
N GLY A 3 -0.36 -9.03 15.12
CA GLY A 3 -0.77 -10.41 14.85
C GLY A 3 -0.23 -11.03 13.56
N CYS A 4 0.49 -10.27 12.73
CA CYS A 4 1.15 -10.78 11.52
C CYS A 4 2.61 -11.15 11.85
N PHE A 5 2.90 -12.44 11.95
CA PHE A 5 4.22 -12.97 12.27
C PHE A 5 4.63 -14.01 11.22
N SER A 6 5.94 -14.07 10.94
CA SER A 6 6.57 -15.10 10.11
C SER A 6 7.91 -15.51 10.72
N ALA A 7 8.53 -16.55 10.17
CA ALA A 7 9.86 -17.00 10.54
C ALA A 7 10.52 -17.70 9.34
N GLY A 8 11.83 -17.93 9.43
CA GLY A 8 12.59 -18.73 8.46
C GLY A 8 13.93 -19.14 9.07
N ASP A 9 14.54 -20.20 8.55
CA ASP A 9 15.80 -20.74 9.06
C ASP A 9 17.00 -19.86 8.64
N THR A 10 16.80 -19.04 7.61
CA THR A 10 17.76 -18.02 7.15
C THR A 10 17.14 -16.63 7.14
N LEU A 11 17.97 -15.58 7.14
CA LEU A 11 17.48 -14.20 7.04
C LEU A 11 16.69 -13.97 5.74
N GLU A 12 17.17 -14.55 4.64
CA GLU A 12 16.51 -14.44 3.33
C GLU A 12 15.13 -15.12 3.35
N GLU A 13 15.06 -16.34 3.90
CA GLU A 13 13.80 -17.05 4.06
C GLU A 13 12.84 -16.31 4.98
N ALA A 14 13.29 -15.83 6.14
CA ALA A 14 12.47 -15.06 7.06
C ALA A 14 11.90 -13.79 6.40
N PHE A 15 12.70 -13.12 5.56
CA PHE A 15 12.26 -11.93 4.83
C PHE A 15 11.24 -12.27 3.73
N ASN A 16 11.44 -13.35 2.98
CA ASN A 16 10.47 -13.80 1.98
C ASN A 16 9.16 -14.28 2.64
N ASN A 17 9.25 -15.03 3.73
CA ASN A 17 8.07 -15.47 4.48
C ASN A 17 7.34 -14.29 5.13
N ALA A 18 8.05 -13.21 5.52
CA ALA A 18 7.42 -11.98 5.99
C ALA A 18 6.59 -11.29 4.88
N LYS A 19 7.09 -11.25 3.64
CA LYS A 19 6.33 -10.72 2.49
C LYS A 19 5.03 -11.48 2.29
N GLU A 20 5.09 -12.80 2.28
CA GLU A 20 3.92 -13.66 2.09
C GLU A 20 2.92 -13.52 3.24
N ALA A 21 3.40 -13.51 4.49
CA ALA A 21 2.56 -13.33 5.66
C ALA A 21 1.84 -11.97 5.64
N ILE A 22 2.53 -10.90 5.24
CA ILE A 22 1.91 -9.56 5.11
C ILE A 22 0.82 -9.58 4.04
N LEU A 23 1.09 -10.17 2.87
CA LEU A 23 0.09 -10.27 1.79
C LEU A 23 -1.15 -11.04 2.25
N PHE A 24 -0.95 -12.25 2.79
CA PHE A 24 -2.03 -13.10 3.26
C PHE A 24 -2.87 -12.44 4.35
N HIS A 25 -2.23 -11.76 5.30
CA HIS A 25 -2.98 -11.08 6.35
C HIS A 25 -3.74 -9.86 5.82
N ILE A 26 -3.21 -9.12 4.82
CA ILE A 26 -3.97 -8.06 4.17
C ILE A 26 -5.17 -8.63 3.40
N GLU A 27 -5.02 -9.78 2.73
CA GLU A 27 -6.13 -10.49 2.09
C GLU A 27 -7.24 -10.80 3.11
N THR A 28 -6.89 -11.38 4.26
CA THR A 28 -7.86 -11.66 5.32
C THR A 28 -8.57 -10.39 5.81
N LEU A 29 -7.82 -9.30 6.05
CA LEU A 29 -8.42 -8.01 6.45
C LEU A 29 -9.42 -7.49 5.41
N ILE A 30 -9.14 -7.66 4.11
CA ILE A 30 -10.05 -7.25 3.04
C ILE A 30 -11.30 -8.14 3.02
N GLU A 31 -11.15 -9.45 3.15
CA GLU A 31 -12.26 -10.42 3.17
C GLU A 31 -13.20 -10.17 4.36
N ASP A 32 -12.64 -9.84 5.52
CA ASP A 32 -13.39 -9.53 6.73
C ASP A 32 -13.95 -8.08 6.75
N GLY A 33 -13.62 -7.27 5.74
CA GLY A 33 -14.03 -5.86 5.66
C GLY A 33 -13.37 -4.97 6.72
N GLU A 34 -12.24 -5.43 7.27
CA GLU A 34 -11.45 -4.71 8.25
C GLU A 34 -10.51 -3.67 7.60
N VAL A 35 -9.94 -2.83 8.47
CA VAL A 35 -9.06 -1.74 8.08
C VAL A 35 -7.65 -2.27 7.78
N ILE A 36 -7.13 -1.94 6.59
CA ILE A 36 -5.73 -2.19 6.28
C ILE A 36 -4.86 -1.17 7.05
N PRO A 37 -3.97 -1.62 7.94
CA PRO A 37 -3.14 -0.72 8.73
C PRO A 37 -2.20 0.06 7.81
N GLN A 38 -2.09 1.36 8.04
CA GLN A 38 -1.21 2.21 7.25
C GLN A 38 0.26 1.96 7.54
N PRO A 39 1.13 2.01 6.51
CA PRO A 39 2.56 1.98 6.72
C PRO A 39 2.99 3.20 7.54
N THR A 40 4.03 3.03 8.34
CA THR A 40 4.61 4.11 9.15
C THR A 40 6.10 4.20 8.91
N ALA A 41 6.66 5.38 9.17
CA ALA A 41 8.09 5.62 9.01
C ALA A 41 8.90 4.73 9.95
N LEU A 42 10.03 4.22 9.47
CA LEU A 42 10.93 3.36 10.24
C LEU A 42 11.41 4.04 11.54
N GLU A 43 11.60 5.35 11.47
CA GLU A 43 12.01 6.23 12.57
C GLU A 43 11.09 6.11 13.79
N ASN A 44 9.80 5.79 13.59
CA ASN A 44 8.85 5.61 14.68
C ASN A 44 9.10 4.34 15.49
N HIS A 45 9.87 3.38 14.95
CA HIS A 45 10.20 2.12 15.62
C HIS A 45 11.65 2.03 16.09
N LYS A 46 12.57 2.79 15.47
CA LYS A 46 14.01 2.71 15.73
C LYS A 46 14.40 2.95 17.19
N ASN A 47 13.67 3.82 17.89
CA ASN A 47 13.96 4.17 19.29
C ASN A 47 13.15 3.36 20.32
N ASN A 48 12.35 2.37 19.88
CA ASN A 48 11.58 1.54 20.80
C ASN A 48 12.51 0.53 21.50
N PRO A 49 12.61 0.54 22.86
CA PRO A 49 13.43 -0.42 23.59
C PRO A 49 13.09 -1.89 23.34
N GLU A 50 11.84 -2.18 22.95
CA GLU A 50 11.38 -3.53 22.61
C GLU A 50 12.12 -4.12 21.39
N TYR A 51 12.62 -3.26 20.49
CA TYR A 51 13.26 -3.65 19.23
C TYR A 51 14.78 -3.39 19.23
N LYS A 52 15.38 -3.21 20.41
CA LYS A 52 16.78 -2.77 20.56
C LYS A 52 17.80 -3.62 19.80
N ASP A 53 17.56 -4.93 19.72
CA ASP A 53 18.47 -5.88 19.09
C ASP A 53 17.90 -6.45 17.76
N PHE A 54 16.87 -5.80 17.21
CA PHE A 54 16.21 -6.24 15.99
C PHE A 54 16.85 -5.59 14.77
N ILE A 55 16.79 -6.31 13.64
CA ILE A 55 17.10 -5.75 12.33
C ILE A 55 15.78 -5.32 11.69
N PHE A 56 15.78 -4.10 11.14
CA PHE A 56 14.64 -3.61 10.39
C PHE A 56 14.88 -3.77 8.89
N ALA A 57 13.82 -4.15 8.18
CA ALA A 57 13.79 -4.18 6.73
C ALA A 57 12.47 -3.55 6.25
N LEU A 58 12.53 -2.85 5.12
CA LEU A 58 11.34 -2.37 4.44
C LEU A 58 10.87 -3.43 3.46
N VAL A 59 9.56 -3.68 3.46
CA VAL A 59 8.93 -4.64 2.58
C VAL A 59 8.01 -3.87 1.64
N ASP A 60 8.33 -3.88 0.36
CA ASP A 60 7.43 -3.39 -0.68
C ASP A 60 6.38 -4.47 -0.98
N VAL A 61 5.11 -4.09 -0.86
CA VAL A 61 3.96 -4.96 -1.10
C VAL A 61 3.07 -4.32 -2.15
N ASP A 62 2.88 -5.02 -3.27
CA ASP A 62 1.96 -4.57 -4.33
C ASP A 62 0.55 -5.11 -4.07
N LEU A 63 -0.34 -4.25 -3.56
CA LEU A 63 -1.73 -4.58 -3.27
C LEU A 63 -2.64 -4.50 -4.50
N THR A 64 -2.12 -4.17 -5.69
CA THR A 64 -2.96 -3.94 -6.89
C THR A 64 -3.83 -5.14 -7.23
N HIS A 65 -3.32 -6.36 -7.03
CA HIS A 65 -4.06 -7.61 -7.28
C HIS A 65 -5.24 -7.82 -6.31
N LEU A 66 -5.19 -7.21 -5.12
CA LEU A 66 -6.25 -7.28 -4.10
C LEU A 66 -7.37 -6.27 -4.33
N MET A 67 -7.17 -5.31 -5.24
CA MET A 67 -8.17 -4.29 -5.58
C MET A 67 -9.25 -4.80 -6.55
N GLY A 68 -9.25 -6.10 -6.85
CA GLY A 68 -10.20 -6.74 -7.76
C GLY A 68 -9.93 -6.44 -9.24
N LYS A 69 -10.89 -6.80 -10.09
CA LYS A 69 -10.78 -6.54 -11.53
C LYS A 69 -10.92 -5.04 -11.80
N THR A 70 -10.10 -4.53 -12.71
CA THR A 70 -10.25 -3.16 -13.21
C THR A 70 -11.56 -3.03 -13.98
N GLU A 71 -12.43 -2.12 -13.52
CA GLU A 71 -13.65 -1.76 -14.21
C GLU A 71 -13.50 -0.41 -14.94
N LYS A 72 -13.93 -0.34 -16.20
CA LYS A 72 -13.91 0.91 -16.97
C LYS A 72 -15.19 1.70 -16.70
N ILE A 73 -15.04 2.83 -16.03
CA ILE A 73 -16.14 3.76 -15.73
C ILE A 73 -16.09 5.00 -16.64
N ASN A 74 -17.26 5.57 -16.94
CA ASN A 74 -17.38 6.89 -17.58
C ASN A 74 -17.72 7.92 -16.51
N VAL A 75 -16.94 9.01 -16.43
CA VAL A 75 -17.13 10.06 -15.43
C VAL A 75 -17.17 11.44 -16.09
N THR A 76 -17.94 12.36 -15.50
CA THR A 76 -17.99 13.77 -15.90
C THR A 76 -17.16 14.60 -14.92
N LEU A 77 -16.18 15.34 -15.42
CA LEU A 77 -15.31 16.21 -14.63
C LEU A 77 -15.23 17.61 -15.27
N PRO A 78 -15.05 18.68 -14.48
CA PRO A 78 -14.82 20.02 -15.04
C PRO A 78 -13.60 20.05 -15.97
N SER A 79 -13.71 20.74 -17.10
CA SER A 79 -12.64 20.79 -18.13
C SER A 79 -11.32 21.33 -17.59
N LEU A 80 -11.37 22.33 -16.70
CA LEU A 80 -10.18 22.87 -16.05
C LEU A 80 -9.49 21.81 -15.17
N LEU A 81 -10.25 20.97 -14.47
CA LEU A 81 -9.69 19.92 -13.63
C LEU A 81 -8.99 18.86 -14.47
N ILE A 82 -9.60 18.43 -15.58
CA ILE A 82 -8.98 17.47 -16.52
C ILE A 82 -7.63 18.00 -17.00
N ARG A 83 -7.58 19.26 -17.45
CA ARG A 83 -6.32 19.89 -17.90
C ARG A 83 -5.26 19.92 -16.80
N ARG A 84 -5.64 20.25 -15.56
CA ARG A 84 -4.71 20.28 -14.42
C ARG A 84 -4.18 18.88 -14.08
N ILE A 85 -5.03 17.85 -14.17
CA ILE A 85 -4.62 16.45 -13.98
C ILE A 85 -3.61 16.05 -15.07
N ASP A 86 -3.86 16.40 -16.32
CA ASP A 86 -2.92 16.11 -17.42
C ASP A 86 -1.54 16.72 -17.21
N GLU A 87 -1.51 18.01 -16.88
CA GLU A 87 -0.26 18.73 -16.60
C GLU A 87 0.48 18.12 -15.41
N PHE A 88 -0.26 17.67 -14.39
CA PHE A 88 0.32 17.04 -13.22
C PHE A 88 0.90 15.66 -13.52
N VAL A 89 0.17 14.79 -14.21
CA VAL A 89 0.63 13.44 -14.58
C VAL A 89 1.82 13.52 -15.54
N ALA A 90 1.82 14.47 -16.49
CA ALA A 90 2.95 14.68 -17.39
C ALA A 90 4.26 15.05 -16.67
N LYS A 91 4.17 15.70 -15.50
CA LYS A 91 5.31 16.10 -14.68
C LYS A 91 5.71 15.04 -13.63
N ASN A 92 4.84 14.07 -13.35
CA ASN A 92 5.01 13.06 -12.31
C ASN A 92 4.90 11.66 -12.91
N PRO A 93 6.02 11.09 -13.42
CA PRO A 93 6.01 9.81 -14.13
C PRO A 93 5.47 8.62 -13.31
N VAL A 94 5.48 8.74 -11.98
CA VAL A 94 4.99 7.72 -11.05
C VAL A 94 3.54 7.29 -11.33
N TYR A 95 2.67 8.23 -11.73
CA TYR A 95 1.24 7.95 -11.90
C TYR A 95 0.89 7.31 -13.26
N LYS A 96 1.77 7.44 -14.26
CA LYS A 96 1.66 6.93 -15.65
C LYS A 96 0.45 7.47 -16.47
N THR A 97 -0.75 7.53 -15.91
CA THR A 97 -2.01 7.88 -16.59
C THR A 97 -2.97 8.64 -15.66
N ARG A 98 -4.01 9.29 -16.24
CA ARG A 98 -5.10 9.91 -15.47
C ARG A 98 -5.77 8.92 -14.53
N SER A 99 -6.10 7.73 -15.03
CA SER A 99 -6.78 6.69 -14.26
C SER A 99 -5.91 6.19 -13.11
N GLY A 100 -4.60 6.03 -13.33
CA GLY A 100 -3.64 5.68 -12.28
C GLY A 100 -3.58 6.74 -11.18
N PHE A 101 -3.50 8.02 -11.56
CA PHE A 101 -3.54 9.13 -10.59
C PHE A 101 -4.84 9.15 -9.78
N LEU A 102 -5.99 9.06 -10.44
CA LEU A 102 -7.29 9.08 -9.77
C LEU A 102 -7.48 7.87 -8.85
N ALA A 103 -7.05 6.68 -9.27
CA ALA A 103 -7.10 5.48 -8.45
C ALA A 103 -6.26 5.66 -7.18
N GLN A 104 -5.01 6.11 -7.31
CA GLN A 104 -4.13 6.30 -6.15
C GLN A 104 -4.68 7.32 -5.15
N VAL A 105 -5.12 8.49 -5.62
CA VAL A 105 -5.68 9.52 -4.73
C VAL A 105 -6.98 9.05 -4.07
N ALA A 106 -7.83 8.32 -4.79
CA ALA A 106 -9.04 7.74 -4.21
C ALA A 106 -8.69 6.68 -3.16
N SER A 107 -7.71 5.83 -3.41
CA SER A 107 -7.21 4.84 -2.45
C SER A 107 -6.64 5.50 -1.20
N GLU A 108 -5.78 6.51 -1.34
CA GLU A 108 -5.23 7.29 -0.23
C GLU A 108 -6.32 7.99 0.60
N ARG A 109 -7.50 8.27 0.03
CA ARG A 109 -8.59 8.93 0.75
C ARG A 109 -9.60 7.95 1.36
N ILE A 110 -9.83 6.82 0.72
CA ILE A 110 -10.90 5.87 1.05
C ILE A 110 -10.34 4.68 1.83
N LEU A 111 -9.18 4.15 1.43
CA LEU A 111 -8.58 2.95 2.04
C LEU A 111 -7.64 3.30 3.21
N THR A 112 -7.24 4.56 3.32
CA THR A 112 -6.34 5.06 4.39
C THR A 112 -7.08 5.72 5.56
N ASN A 113 -8.40 5.92 5.45
CA ASN A 113 -9.22 6.64 6.43
C ASN A 113 -10.27 5.75 7.15
N TYR A 114 -9.93 4.49 7.39
CA TYR A 114 -10.60 3.71 8.43
C TYR A 114 -9.63 3.45 9.59
#